data_AF-A0A372YZE9-F1
#
_entry.id   AF-A0A372YZE9-F1
#
_cell.length_a   1.000
_cell.length_b   1.000
_cell.length_c   1.000
_cell.angle_alpha   90.00
_cell.angle_beta   90.00
_cell.angle_gamma   90.00
#
_symmetry.space_group_name_H-M   'P 1'
#
loop_
_entity.id
_entity.type
_entity.pdbx_description
1 polymer ?
#
loop_
_entity_poly.entity_id
_entity_poly.type
_entity_poly.pdbx_seq_one_letter_code
_entity_poly.pdbx_strand_id
1 'polypeptide(L)'
;MLLFICNSAKANMASPFIEGTKAASAISSRHVDILHESIFIQIDENFHTAKYKVEYTIKSDVVGKQIPLLFCAVDYKDDFCVWLDDRPVKVFDIPFKKEEGEESSDSIFSDFTNSCDRCDDNNRKIECRWDDNTSETYYSFEMKYFQPELSQGTHRIRVEYTAYPWRNCLDWITKYNFRYSLSPAKKWKSFGTLDITVEQAGKIKDYSSNLGKPQEGGIKQINTWHFDSLPEDEFMELTYKPEPNSYAKILLTFGPEGLAAVYGIFLFLLHLKFITCYRKSNRQKRFSWVVILGSILVPFFILLFFIYSYSIIDFVIGKDASQRHGYIALIIIFYPIILPFYWVLMWLIDKRIKYKMLHQQEK
;
A
#
# COMPACT_ATOMS: atom_id res chain seq x y z
N MET A 1 -7.08 33.26 11.98
CA MET A 1 -7.37 32.54 10.73
C MET A 1 -6.10 32.07 10.01
N LEU A 2 -5.04 32.88 9.90
CA LEU A 2 -3.75 32.47 9.32
C LEU A 2 -3.00 31.35 10.10
N LEU A 3 -3.17 31.27 11.43
CA LEU A 3 -2.45 30.28 12.26
C LEU A 3 -2.91 28.82 12.08
N PHE A 4 -4.08 28.56 11.49
CA PHE A 4 -4.54 27.20 11.16
C PHE A 4 -4.08 26.71 9.77
N ILE A 5 -3.50 27.60 8.96
CA ILE A 5 -3.13 27.32 7.57
C ILE A 5 -1.75 26.65 7.50
N CYS A 6 -0.81 26.96 8.40
CA CYS A 6 0.56 26.46 8.31
C CYS A 6 0.75 24.96 8.59
N ASN A 7 -0.12 24.31 9.36
CA ASN A 7 0.00 22.86 9.63
C ASN A 7 -0.88 21.96 8.76
N SER A 8 -1.75 22.54 7.94
CA SER A 8 -2.87 21.81 7.31
C SER A 8 -2.79 21.79 5.77
N ALA A 9 -1.81 22.49 5.18
CA ALA A 9 -1.56 22.51 3.75
C ALA A 9 -0.73 21.28 3.28
N LYS A 10 -0.87 20.13 3.95
CA LYS A 10 -0.50 18.85 3.34
C LYS A 10 -1.60 18.50 2.34
N ALA A 11 -1.57 19.15 1.18
CA ALA A 11 -2.25 18.62 0.01
C ALA A 11 -1.75 17.18 -0.20
N ASN A 12 -2.69 16.28 -0.55
CA ASN A 12 -2.49 14.86 -0.80
C ASN A 12 -1.55 14.62 -2.01
N MET A 13 -0.25 14.89 -1.84
CA MET A 13 0.79 14.72 -2.88
C MET A 13 1.73 13.55 -2.58
N ALA A 14 1.54 12.84 -1.46
CA ALA A 14 2.27 11.62 -1.18
C ALA A 14 1.76 10.50 -2.11
N SER A 15 2.68 9.73 -2.71
CA SER A 15 2.31 8.55 -3.52
C SER A 15 1.30 7.70 -2.76
N PRO A 16 0.14 7.32 -3.33
CA PRO A 16 -0.85 6.50 -2.64
C PRO A 16 -0.36 5.07 -2.36
N PHE A 17 0.75 4.68 -2.98
CA PHE A 17 1.43 3.41 -2.76
C PHE A 17 2.56 3.59 -1.75
N ILE A 18 2.56 2.75 -0.71
CA ILE A 18 3.65 2.60 0.24
C ILE A 18 4.31 1.27 -0.08
N GLU A 19 5.59 1.32 -0.44
CA GLU A 19 6.37 0.12 -0.74
C GLU A 19 6.49 -0.76 0.51
N GLY A 20 6.37 -2.06 0.31
CA GLY A 20 6.68 -3.08 1.31
C GLY A 20 8.03 -3.71 1.02
N THR A 21 8.26 -4.92 1.54
CA THR A 21 9.47 -5.68 1.23
C THR A 21 9.57 -5.93 -0.28
N LYS A 22 10.76 -5.71 -0.83
CA LYS A 22 11.13 -6.14 -2.19
C LYS A 22 11.97 -7.39 -2.05
N ALA A 23 11.50 -8.49 -2.63
CA ALA A 23 12.20 -9.77 -2.63
C ALA A 23 12.05 -10.46 -3.99
N ALA A 24 13.02 -11.29 -4.34
CA ALA A 24 13.02 -12.03 -5.60
C ALA A 24 13.64 -13.42 -5.45
N SER A 25 13.36 -14.29 -6.44
CA SER A 25 14.08 -15.54 -6.64
C SER A 25 15.59 -15.33 -6.69
N ALA A 26 16.34 -16.38 -6.38
CA ALA A 26 17.80 -16.36 -6.45
C ALA A 26 18.28 -15.88 -7.82
N ILE A 27 19.26 -15.00 -7.85
CA ILE A 27 20.06 -14.73 -9.04
C ILE A 27 21.20 -15.75 -8.99
N SER A 28 21.16 -16.72 -9.91
CA SER A 28 22.05 -17.88 -9.88
C SER A 28 23.28 -17.67 -10.77
N SER A 29 24.39 -18.27 -10.35
CA SER A 29 25.59 -18.41 -11.18
C SER A 29 25.34 -19.37 -12.35
N ARG A 30 26.04 -19.18 -13.47
CA ARG A 30 26.07 -20.10 -14.62
C ARG A 30 26.57 -21.51 -14.29
N HIS A 31 27.18 -21.72 -13.12
CA HIS A 31 27.76 -23.00 -12.72
C HIS A 31 26.79 -23.91 -11.95
N VAL A 32 25.56 -23.44 -11.67
CA VAL A 32 24.59 -24.16 -10.86
C VAL A 32 23.28 -24.36 -11.61
N ASP A 33 22.78 -25.59 -11.56
CA ASP A 33 21.43 -25.94 -11.98
C ASP A 33 20.47 -25.82 -10.80
N ILE A 34 19.34 -25.14 -10.99
CA ILE A 34 18.28 -25.06 -9.99
C ILE A 34 17.21 -26.07 -10.37
N LEU A 35 17.21 -27.19 -9.62
CA LEU A 35 16.33 -28.32 -9.86
C LEU A 35 14.92 -28.09 -9.31
N HIS A 36 14.80 -27.27 -8.26
CA HIS A 36 13.52 -26.98 -7.62
C HIS A 36 13.60 -25.72 -6.76
N GLU A 37 12.58 -24.87 -6.81
CA GLU A 37 12.32 -23.79 -5.85
C GLU A 37 11.03 -24.07 -5.07
N SER A 38 11.08 -23.98 -3.75
CA SER A 38 9.92 -24.11 -2.86
C SER A 38 9.76 -22.83 -2.05
N ILE A 39 8.66 -22.12 -2.24
CA ILE A 39 8.34 -20.86 -1.54
C ILE A 39 7.24 -21.16 -0.53
N PHE A 40 7.60 -21.19 0.75
CA PHE A 40 6.63 -21.25 1.85
C PHE A 40 6.41 -19.86 2.44
N ILE A 41 5.14 -19.44 2.52
CA ILE A 41 4.73 -18.11 2.97
C ILE A 41 3.73 -18.28 4.09
N GLN A 42 4.07 -17.79 5.28
CA GLN A 42 3.19 -17.79 6.44
C GLN A 42 2.72 -16.36 6.73
N ILE A 43 1.49 -16.04 6.34
CA ILE A 43 0.88 -14.73 6.52
C ILE A 43 0.33 -14.62 7.95
N ASP A 44 0.62 -13.49 8.62
CA ASP A 44 0.13 -13.27 9.98
C ASP A 44 -1.39 -13.03 10.06
N GLU A 45 -1.92 -13.06 11.28
CA GLU A 45 -3.35 -12.91 11.53
C GLU A 45 -3.93 -11.57 11.07
N ASN A 46 -3.10 -10.55 10.82
CA ASN A 46 -3.55 -9.24 10.38
C ASN A 46 -3.21 -8.90 8.93
N PHE A 47 -2.52 -9.79 8.20
CA PHE A 47 -2.01 -9.52 6.85
C PHE A 47 -1.03 -8.33 6.81
N HIS A 48 -0.34 -8.08 7.93
CA HIS A 48 0.64 -7.00 8.13
C HIS A 48 2.08 -7.48 8.03
N THR A 49 2.33 -8.78 8.13
CA THR A 49 3.64 -9.40 7.87
C THR A 49 3.47 -10.81 7.30
N ALA A 50 4.47 -11.29 6.58
CA ALA A 50 4.53 -12.69 6.16
C ALA A 50 5.94 -13.24 6.35
N LYS A 51 6.05 -14.40 7.00
CA LYS A 51 7.33 -15.11 7.09
C LYS A 51 7.54 -15.90 5.79
N TYR A 52 8.62 -15.59 5.09
CA TYR A 52 9.05 -16.33 3.91
C TYR A 52 10.10 -17.34 4.31
N LYS A 53 9.95 -18.55 3.79
CA LYS A 53 10.95 -19.60 3.80
C LYS A 53 11.06 -20.12 2.37
N VAL A 54 12.15 -19.76 1.70
CA VAL A 54 12.39 -20.18 0.32
C VAL A 54 13.52 -21.19 0.29
N GLU A 55 13.26 -22.37 -0.24
CA GLU A 55 14.24 -23.45 -0.38
C GLU A 55 14.55 -23.70 -1.86
N TYR A 56 15.84 -23.74 -2.20
CA TYR A 56 16.35 -24.11 -3.52
C TYR A 56 17.04 -25.45 -3.42
N THR A 57 16.65 -26.38 -4.28
CA THR A 57 17.42 -27.59 -4.54
C THR A 57 18.31 -27.33 -5.74
N ILE A 58 19.62 -27.29 -5.50
CA ILE A 58 20.59 -26.97 -6.53
C ILE A 58 21.49 -28.16 -6.82
N LYS A 59 22.03 -28.24 -8.03
CA LYS A 59 23.06 -29.20 -8.39
C LYS A 59 24.32 -28.46 -8.83
N SER A 60 25.42 -28.77 -8.17
CA SER A 60 26.76 -28.31 -8.54
C SER A 60 27.50 -29.45 -9.24
N ASP A 61 27.97 -29.19 -10.46
CA ASP A 61 28.88 -30.09 -11.18
C ASP A 61 30.36 -29.77 -10.90
N VAL A 62 30.64 -28.74 -10.09
CA VAL A 62 32.00 -28.23 -9.84
C VAL A 62 32.44 -28.54 -8.41
N VAL A 63 33.62 -29.12 -8.25
CA VAL A 63 34.23 -29.44 -6.95
C VAL A 63 35.07 -28.25 -6.46
N GLY A 64 34.85 -27.81 -5.21
CA GLY A 64 35.78 -26.93 -4.49
C GLY A 64 35.85 -25.49 -4.99
N LYS A 65 34.87 -25.03 -5.77
CA LYS A 65 34.71 -23.60 -6.08
C LYS A 65 33.69 -22.96 -5.15
N GLN A 66 33.99 -21.76 -4.70
CA GLN A 66 33.01 -20.87 -4.10
C GLN A 66 32.07 -20.38 -5.21
N ILE A 67 30.82 -20.81 -5.18
CA ILE A 67 29.84 -20.41 -6.20
C ILE A 67 29.03 -19.27 -5.62
N PRO A 68 29.20 -18.03 -6.11
CA PRO A 68 28.47 -16.90 -5.56
C PRO A 68 26.97 -17.05 -5.85
N LEU A 69 26.15 -16.71 -4.86
CA LEU A 69 24.70 -16.63 -5.00
C LEU A 69 24.21 -15.29 -4.47
N LEU A 70 23.20 -14.75 -5.16
CA LEU A 70 22.73 -13.41 -4.92
C LEU A 70 21.21 -13.39 -4.78
N PHE A 71 20.71 -12.73 -3.74
CA PHE A 71 19.28 -12.59 -3.47
C PHE A 71 18.92 -11.12 -3.35
N CYS A 72 17.91 -10.66 -4.06
CA CYS A 72 17.32 -9.36 -3.79
C CYS A 72 16.37 -9.50 -2.59
N ALA A 73 16.65 -8.79 -1.50
CA ALA A 73 15.78 -8.69 -0.33
C ALA A 73 16.06 -7.39 0.44
N VAL A 74 15.08 -6.48 0.51
CA VAL A 74 15.17 -5.21 1.25
C VAL A 74 13.83 -4.84 1.91
N ASP A 75 13.90 -4.00 2.94
CA ASP A 75 12.75 -3.53 3.71
C ASP A 75 11.97 -4.69 4.37
N TYR A 76 12.71 -5.68 4.89
CA TYR A 76 12.19 -6.78 5.71
C TYR A 76 12.31 -6.45 7.21
N LYS A 77 11.53 -7.13 8.05
CA LYS A 77 11.36 -6.79 9.48
C LYS A 77 12.48 -7.27 10.39
N ASP A 78 12.96 -8.49 10.18
CA ASP A 78 13.91 -9.19 11.06
C ASP A 78 15.26 -9.37 10.35
N ASP A 79 16.04 -10.42 10.68
CA ASP A 79 17.25 -10.77 9.94
C ASP A 79 16.93 -11.56 8.65
N PHE A 80 17.81 -11.41 7.65
CA PHE A 80 17.83 -12.28 6.46
C PHE A 80 18.81 -13.42 6.71
N CYS A 81 18.27 -14.62 6.91
CA CYS A 81 19.06 -15.78 7.26
C CYS A 81 19.20 -16.73 6.08
N VAL A 82 20.40 -17.31 5.92
CA VAL A 82 20.72 -18.26 4.85
C VAL A 82 21.26 -19.54 5.47
N TRP A 83 20.82 -20.69 4.96
CA TRP A 83 21.34 -22.00 5.33
C TRP A 83 21.76 -22.76 4.08
N LEU A 84 22.87 -23.47 4.17
CA LEU A 84 23.32 -24.46 3.21
C LEU A 84 23.31 -25.82 3.90
N ASP A 85 22.54 -26.78 3.40
CA ASP A 85 22.41 -28.12 3.98
C ASP A 85 22.15 -28.06 5.50
N ASP A 86 21.21 -27.19 5.88
CA ASP A 86 20.79 -26.88 7.26
C ASP A 86 21.86 -26.23 8.16
N ARG A 87 23.03 -25.88 7.61
CA ARG A 87 24.06 -25.12 8.32
C ARG A 87 23.95 -23.64 7.98
N PRO A 88 23.93 -22.73 8.98
CA PRO A 88 23.84 -21.31 8.73
C PRO A 88 25.07 -20.81 7.96
N VAL A 89 24.85 -19.95 6.98
CA VAL A 89 25.90 -19.30 6.17
C VAL A 89 25.89 -17.81 6.44
N LYS A 90 27.09 -17.22 6.52
CA LYS A 90 27.23 -15.78 6.70
C LYS A 90 26.87 -15.06 5.40
N VAL A 91 26.03 -14.04 5.52
CA VAL A 91 25.71 -13.10 4.44
C VAL A 91 26.66 -11.93 4.51
N PHE A 92 27.14 -11.48 3.36
CA PHE A 92 28.07 -10.38 3.21
C PHE A 92 27.46 -9.27 2.36
N ASP A 93 27.95 -8.05 2.55
CA ASP A 93 27.75 -6.99 1.57
C ASP A 93 28.52 -7.32 0.30
N ILE A 94 27.98 -6.91 -0.85
CA ILE A 94 28.69 -7.02 -2.12
C ILE A 94 29.94 -6.13 -2.06
N PRO A 95 31.14 -6.64 -2.35
CA PRO A 95 32.35 -5.84 -2.32
C PRO A 95 32.44 -4.96 -3.59
N PHE A 96 32.53 -3.64 -3.40
CA PHE A 96 32.64 -2.63 -4.48
C PHE A 96 34.01 -1.94 -4.54
N LYS A 97 34.98 -2.29 -3.69
CA LYS A 97 36.28 -1.62 -3.69
C LYS A 97 37.17 -2.22 -4.77
N LYS A 98 37.64 -1.37 -5.68
CA LYS A 98 38.92 -1.56 -6.37
C LYS A 98 40.03 -1.20 -5.39
N GLU A 99 40.92 -2.14 -5.08
CA GLU A 99 42.21 -1.76 -4.52
C GLU A 99 43.07 -1.15 -5.65
N GLU A 100 43.75 -0.04 -5.38
CA GLU A 100 44.63 0.60 -6.36
C GLU A 100 45.74 -0.37 -6.77
N GLY A 101 45.74 -0.79 -8.04
CA GLY A 101 46.79 -1.63 -8.62
C GLY A 101 46.39 -3.07 -8.97
N GLU A 102 45.16 -3.49 -8.69
CA GLU A 102 44.66 -4.78 -9.21
C GLU A 102 44.15 -4.61 -10.65
N GLU A 103 44.81 -5.28 -11.60
CA GLU A 103 44.24 -5.57 -12.92
C GLU A 103 42.87 -6.23 -12.71
N SER A 104 41.88 -5.82 -13.51
CA SER A 104 40.47 -6.19 -13.37
C SER A 104 40.30 -7.63 -12.87
N SER A 105 40.10 -7.81 -11.57
CA SER A 105 39.63 -9.09 -11.06
C SER A 105 38.32 -9.33 -11.77
N ASP A 106 38.26 -10.36 -12.60
CA ASP A 106 37.04 -10.88 -13.22
C ASP A 106 35.89 -10.67 -12.24
N SER A 107 34.95 -9.80 -12.62
CA SER A 107 33.98 -9.27 -11.67
C SER A 107 33.33 -10.44 -10.93
N ILE A 108 32.96 -10.29 -9.66
CA ILE A 108 32.17 -11.31 -8.95
C ILE A 108 30.89 -11.67 -9.74
N PHE A 109 30.47 -10.74 -10.61
CA PHE A 109 29.40 -10.83 -11.60
C PHE A 109 29.74 -11.61 -12.88
N SER A 110 31.01 -11.96 -13.13
CA SER A 110 31.45 -12.78 -14.27
C SER A 110 30.75 -14.14 -14.28
N ASP A 111 30.50 -14.70 -13.10
CA ASP A 111 29.75 -15.93 -12.93
C ASP A 111 28.23 -15.75 -13.04
N PHE A 112 27.74 -14.51 -13.02
CA PHE A 112 26.34 -14.11 -13.21
C PHE A 112 26.11 -13.43 -14.57
N THR A 113 27.02 -13.55 -15.53
CA THR A 113 27.01 -12.83 -16.82
C THR A 113 25.75 -13.00 -17.67
N ASN A 114 24.90 -13.99 -17.35
CA ASN A 114 23.59 -14.15 -18.00
C ASN A 114 22.47 -13.30 -17.34
N SER A 115 22.74 -12.70 -16.18
CA SER A 115 21.78 -11.99 -15.34
C SER A 115 22.23 -10.58 -14.98
N CYS A 116 23.52 -10.35 -14.72
CA CYS A 116 24.05 -9.07 -14.22
C CYS A 116 25.13 -8.53 -15.18
N ASP A 117 24.81 -7.45 -15.89
CA ASP A 117 25.67 -6.94 -16.98
C ASP A 117 26.62 -5.83 -16.52
N ARG A 118 26.26 -5.06 -15.49
CA ARG A 118 26.98 -3.82 -15.17
C ARG A 118 26.87 -3.41 -13.71
N CYS A 119 28.02 -3.13 -13.11
CA CYS A 119 28.12 -2.40 -11.85
C CYS A 119 28.53 -0.95 -12.14
N ASP A 120 27.72 0.01 -11.72
CA ASP A 120 28.16 1.39 -11.61
C ASP A 120 28.83 1.56 -10.24
N ASP A 121 30.15 1.37 -10.20
CA ASP A 121 30.96 1.42 -8.97
C ASP A 121 30.75 2.73 -8.20
N ASN A 122 30.49 3.85 -8.89
CA ASN A 122 30.30 5.15 -8.25
C ASN A 122 28.97 5.25 -7.50
N ASN A 123 27.92 4.57 -7.99
CA ASN A 123 26.58 4.61 -7.42
C ASN A 123 26.18 3.33 -6.67
N ARG A 124 27.07 2.32 -6.63
CA ARG A 124 26.84 0.99 -6.03
C ARG A 124 25.54 0.35 -6.54
N LYS A 125 25.32 0.44 -7.85
CA LYS A 125 24.15 -0.10 -8.54
C LYS A 125 24.53 -1.32 -9.37
N ILE A 126 23.65 -2.30 -9.40
CA ILE A 126 23.77 -3.54 -10.15
C ILE A 126 22.60 -3.58 -11.13
N GLU A 127 22.90 -3.53 -12.42
CA GLU A 127 21.91 -3.71 -13.48
C GLU A 127 21.77 -5.21 -13.77
N CYS A 128 20.58 -5.74 -13.54
CA CYS A 128 20.22 -7.10 -13.92
C CYS A 128 19.28 -7.08 -15.12
N ARG A 129 19.56 -7.89 -16.15
CA ARG A 129 18.71 -8.01 -17.35
C ARG A 129 18.01 -9.34 -17.37
N TRP A 130 16.68 -9.32 -17.49
CA TRP A 130 15.85 -10.53 -17.50
C TRP A 130 15.46 -10.94 -18.93
N ASP A 131 15.32 -9.98 -19.85
CA ASP A 131 15.25 -10.17 -21.31
C ASP A 131 15.83 -8.96 -22.08
N ASP A 132 15.65 -8.92 -23.40
CA ASP A 132 16.18 -7.87 -24.28
C ASP A 132 15.59 -6.47 -23.98
N ASN A 133 14.42 -6.41 -23.35
CA ASN A 133 13.66 -5.19 -23.06
C ASN A 133 13.48 -4.94 -21.56
N THR A 134 13.70 -5.94 -20.69
CA THR A 134 13.50 -5.84 -19.24
C THR A 134 14.83 -5.87 -18.50
N SER A 135 15.08 -4.79 -17.78
CA SER A 135 16.19 -4.70 -16.83
C SER A 135 15.71 -4.08 -15.53
N GLU A 136 16.23 -4.58 -14.42
CA GLU A 136 16.04 -4.03 -13.09
C GLU A 136 17.38 -3.56 -12.54
N THR A 137 17.37 -2.37 -11.93
CA THR A 137 18.55 -1.83 -11.26
C THR A 137 18.36 -1.95 -9.76
N TYR A 138 19.25 -2.68 -9.11
CA TYR A 138 19.29 -2.83 -7.67
C TYR A 138 20.42 -2.00 -7.09
N TYR A 139 20.20 -1.45 -5.90
CA TYR A 139 21.30 -0.96 -5.09
C TYR A 139 21.97 -2.12 -4.36
N SER A 140 23.28 -2.01 -4.17
CA SER A 140 24.10 -2.94 -3.38
C SER A 140 23.49 -3.42 -2.07
N PHE A 141 22.90 -2.51 -1.29
CA PHE A 141 22.31 -2.83 0.03
C PHE A 141 21.04 -3.67 -0.08
N GLU A 142 20.39 -3.68 -1.24
CA GLU A 142 19.20 -4.50 -1.53
C GLU A 142 19.57 -5.96 -1.83
N MET A 143 20.84 -6.23 -2.07
CA MET A 143 21.32 -7.54 -2.47
C MET A 143 22.02 -8.25 -1.32
N LYS A 144 21.74 -9.55 -1.16
CA LYS A 144 22.33 -10.43 -0.17
C LYS A 144 23.26 -11.39 -0.87
N TYR A 145 24.53 -11.32 -0.51
CA TYR A 145 25.60 -12.07 -1.15
C TYR A 145 26.19 -13.10 -0.21
N PHE A 146 26.43 -14.31 -0.71
CA PHE A 146 27.20 -15.32 0.00
C PHE A 146 27.92 -16.26 -0.98
N GLN A 147 29.04 -16.82 -0.52
CA GLN A 147 29.94 -17.68 -1.27
C GLN A 147 30.14 -18.99 -0.53
N PRO A 148 29.19 -19.93 -0.64
CA PRO A 148 29.35 -21.26 -0.07
C PRO A 148 30.38 -22.07 -0.86
N GLU A 149 31.17 -22.87 -0.15
CA GLU A 149 31.95 -23.93 -0.77
C GLU A 149 31.01 -25.12 -1.04
N LEU A 150 30.71 -25.36 -2.31
CA LEU A 150 29.85 -26.45 -2.73
C LEU A 150 30.68 -27.67 -3.13
N SER A 151 30.31 -28.84 -2.60
CA SER A 151 30.81 -30.10 -3.14
C SER A 151 30.08 -30.45 -4.44
N GLN A 152 30.57 -31.44 -5.17
CA GLN A 152 29.83 -31.97 -6.30
C GLN A 152 28.59 -32.72 -5.81
N GLY A 153 27.45 -32.48 -6.43
CA GLY A 153 26.18 -33.14 -6.10
C GLY A 153 25.03 -32.16 -5.87
N THR A 154 24.02 -32.63 -5.14
CA THR A 154 22.81 -31.87 -4.82
C THR A 154 22.93 -31.23 -3.45
N HIS A 155 22.61 -29.95 -3.39
CA HIS A 155 22.64 -29.14 -2.16
C HIS A 155 21.31 -28.44 -1.96
N ARG A 156 20.98 -28.16 -0.70
CA ARG A 156 19.81 -27.37 -0.34
C ARG A 156 20.22 -26.02 0.21
N ILE A 157 19.69 -24.96 -0.38
CA ILE A 157 19.83 -23.61 0.14
C ILE A 157 18.48 -23.16 0.65
N ARG A 158 18.42 -22.72 1.90
CA ARG A 158 17.24 -22.11 2.48
C ARG A 158 17.51 -20.65 2.78
N VAL A 159 16.57 -19.78 2.47
CA VAL A 159 16.54 -18.39 2.92
C VAL A 159 15.27 -18.13 3.72
N GLU A 160 15.39 -17.38 4.82
CA GLU A 160 14.24 -16.99 5.63
C GLU A 160 14.31 -15.50 5.96
N TYR A 161 13.17 -14.83 5.86
CA TYR A 161 12.98 -13.43 6.23
C TYR A 161 11.51 -13.14 6.50
N THR A 162 11.23 -12.04 7.21
CA THR A 162 9.86 -11.57 7.47
C THR A 162 9.57 -10.34 6.61
N ALA A 163 8.62 -10.46 5.69
CA ALA A 163 8.23 -9.40 4.77
C ALA A 163 7.14 -8.49 5.34
N TYR A 164 7.18 -7.22 4.98
CA TYR A 164 6.09 -6.26 5.07
C TYR A 164 5.30 -6.22 3.75
N PRO A 165 3.96 -6.10 3.80
CA PRO A 165 3.15 -5.92 2.62
C PRO A 165 3.31 -4.50 2.07
N TRP A 166 3.18 -4.39 0.77
CA TRP A 166 2.92 -3.14 0.08
C TRP A 166 1.51 -2.66 0.45
N ARG A 167 1.34 -1.35 0.61
CA ARG A 167 0.04 -0.76 0.94
C ARG A 167 -0.44 0.16 -0.16
N ASN A 168 -1.62 -0.12 -0.69
CA ASN A 168 -2.33 0.77 -1.59
C ASN A 168 -3.41 1.53 -0.81
N CYS A 169 -3.19 2.82 -0.63
CA CYS A 169 -4.01 3.74 0.15
C CYS A 169 -4.84 4.68 -0.76
N LEU A 170 -5.12 4.28 -2.01
CA LEU A 170 -5.91 5.08 -2.96
C LEU A 170 -7.39 5.16 -2.56
N ASP A 171 -7.95 4.04 -2.08
CA ASP A 171 -9.31 3.95 -1.56
C ASP A 171 -9.34 4.26 -0.05
N TRP A 172 -10.53 4.39 0.54
CA TRP A 172 -10.73 4.53 1.99
C TRP A 172 -10.12 3.43 2.85
N ILE A 173 -10.06 2.21 2.30
CA ILE A 173 -9.54 1.03 2.98
C ILE A 173 -8.26 0.61 2.28
N THR A 174 -7.20 0.51 3.07
CA THR A 174 -5.88 0.10 2.60
C THR A 174 -5.92 -1.34 2.09
N LYS A 175 -5.44 -1.56 0.86
CA LYS A 175 -5.18 -2.91 0.33
C LYS A 175 -3.75 -3.30 0.62
N TYR A 176 -3.53 -4.54 1.03
CA TYR A 176 -2.22 -5.09 1.38
C TYR A 176 -1.80 -6.12 0.35
N ASN A 177 -0.58 -5.98 -0.18
CA ASN A 177 -0.06 -6.88 -1.20
C ASN A 177 1.31 -7.42 -0.79
N PHE A 178 1.48 -8.73 -0.75
CA PHE A 178 2.82 -9.33 -0.72
C PHE A 178 3.28 -9.60 -2.15
N ARG A 179 4.51 -9.21 -2.47
CA ARG A 179 5.10 -9.34 -3.81
C ARG A 179 6.41 -10.10 -3.74
N TYR A 180 6.64 -10.97 -4.72
CA TYR A 180 7.89 -11.70 -4.88
C TYR A 180 8.21 -11.84 -6.37
N SER A 181 9.34 -11.32 -6.81
CA SER A 181 9.74 -11.40 -8.22
C SER A 181 10.26 -12.79 -8.57
N LEU A 182 9.72 -13.37 -9.64
CA LEU A 182 10.16 -14.64 -10.24
C LEU A 182 11.06 -14.42 -11.46
N SER A 183 11.20 -13.16 -11.93
CA SER A 183 12.01 -12.81 -13.11
C SER A 183 13.44 -13.38 -13.10
N PRO A 184 14.17 -13.44 -11.96
CA PRO A 184 15.52 -14.01 -11.94
C PRO A 184 15.60 -15.44 -12.48
N ALA A 185 14.54 -16.24 -12.30
CA ALA A 185 14.52 -17.63 -12.73
C ALA A 185 14.57 -17.81 -14.26
N LYS A 186 14.21 -16.77 -15.03
CA LYS A 186 14.35 -16.78 -16.51
C LYS A 186 15.80 -16.91 -16.97
N LYS A 187 16.76 -16.51 -16.14
CA LYS A 187 18.20 -16.53 -16.45
C LYS A 187 18.95 -17.68 -15.80
N TRP A 188 18.26 -18.56 -15.07
CA TRP A 188 18.88 -19.75 -14.53
C TRP A 188 19.38 -20.65 -15.65
N LYS A 189 20.48 -21.37 -15.39
CA LYS A 189 21.02 -22.38 -16.31
C LYS A 189 19.95 -23.42 -16.66
N SER A 190 19.13 -23.78 -15.67
CA SER A 190 17.96 -24.63 -15.82
C SER A 190 16.88 -24.24 -14.82
N PHE A 191 15.63 -24.35 -15.25
CA PHE A 191 14.45 -24.27 -14.40
C PHE A 191 13.87 -25.69 -14.28
N GLY A 192 13.84 -26.23 -13.06
CA GLY A 192 13.15 -27.48 -12.79
C GLY A 192 11.67 -27.23 -12.50
N THR A 193 11.29 -27.26 -11.22
CA THR A 193 9.90 -27.02 -10.80
C THR A 193 9.81 -25.94 -9.71
N LEU A 194 8.63 -25.35 -9.55
CA LEU A 194 8.33 -24.37 -8.53
C LEU A 194 7.10 -24.81 -7.73
N ASP A 195 7.26 -24.93 -6.41
CA ASP A 195 6.16 -25.12 -5.47
C ASP A 195 5.96 -23.85 -4.64
N ILE A 196 4.71 -23.39 -4.53
CA ILE A 196 4.35 -22.26 -3.68
C ILE A 196 3.31 -22.75 -2.69
N THR A 197 3.57 -22.56 -1.40
CA THR A 197 2.65 -22.86 -0.31
C THR A 197 2.39 -21.60 0.48
N VAL A 198 1.12 -21.20 0.58
CA VAL A 198 0.68 -20.06 1.37
C VAL A 198 -0.17 -20.55 2.53
N GLU A 199 0.32 -20.32 3.74
CA GLU A 199 -0.39 -20.55 5.00
C GLU A 199 -0.86 -19.20 5.57
N GLN A 200 -2.09 -19.14 6.05
CA GLN A 200 -2.61 -18.02 6.82
C GLN A 200 -2.62 -18.36 8.31
N ALA A 201 -2.32 -17.40 9.17
CA ALA A 201 -2.57 -17.52 10.62
C ALA A 201 -3.97 -17.01 10.99
N GLY A 202 -4.57 -17.60 12.02
CA GLY A 202 -5.86 -17.19 12.55
C GLY A 202 -7.02 -17.48 11.61
N LYS A 203 -7.98 -16.54 11.53
CA LYS A 203 -9.18 -16.68 10.69
C LYS A 203 -8.82 -16.54 9.20
N ILE A 204 -9.32 -17.48 8.39
CA ILE A 204 -9.20 -17.45 6.92
C ILE A 204 -9.71 -16.11 6.39
N LYS A 205 -8.85 -15.42 5.65
CA LYS A 205 -9.19 -14.22 4.89
C LYS A 205 -9.26 -14.60 3.42
N ASP A 206 -10.21 -13.98 2.73
CA ASP A 206 -10.33 -14.11 1.28
C ASP A 206 -9.36 -13.13 0.63
N TYR A 207 -8.25 -13.65 0.10
CA TYR A 207 -7.24 -12.90 -0.64
C TYR A 207 -7.20 -13.38 -2.08
N SER A 208 -6.82 -12.52 -3.02
CA SER A 208 -6.61 -12.90 -4.41
C SER A 208 -5.12 -13.14 -4.70
N SER A 209 -4.84 -14.05 -5.62
CA SER A 209 -3.50 -14.33 -6.14
C SER A 209 -3.50 -14.24 -7.66
N ASN A 210 -2.39 -13.76 -8.25
CA ASN A 210 -2.19 -13.82 -9.70
C ASN A 210 -1.64 -15.18 -10.18
N LEU A 211 -1.31 -16.09 -9.26
CA LEU A 211 -0.87 -17.47 -9.56
C LEU A 211 -2.00 -18.39 -10.07
N GLY A 212 -3.21 -17.86 -10.30
CA GLY A 212 -4.40 -18.66 -10.60
C GLY A 212 -4.97 -19.37 -9.37
N LYS A 213 -5.82 -20.39 -9.60
CA LYS A 213 -6.49 -21.12 -8.51
C LYS A 213 -5.53 -22.09 -7.83
N PRO A 214 -5.54 -22.19 -6.48
CA PRO A 214 -4.76 -23.20 -5.78
C PRO A 214 -5.29 -24.61 -6.08
N GLN A 215 -4.46 -25.62 -5.83
CA GLN A 215 -4.82 -27.04 -5.99
C GLN A 215 -6.05 -27.42 -5.15
N GLU A 216 -6.29 -26.72 -4.05
CA GLU A 216 -7.44 -26.88 -3.17
C GLU A 216 -8.79 -26.42 -3.78
N GLY A 217 -8.75 -25.76 -4.94
CA GLY A 217 -9.91 -25.24 -5.68
C GLY A 217 -10.36 -23.83 -5.27
N GLY A 218 -9.89 -23.32 -4.13
CA GLY A 218 -10.18 -21.99 -3.60
C GLY A 218 -9.39 -21.70 -2.33
N ILE A 219 -9.45 -20.47 -1.83
CA ILE A 219 -8.65 -20.02 -0.69
C ILE A 219 -9.06 -20.70 0.61
N LYS A 220 -8.13 -21.43 1.20
CA LYS A 220 -8.21 -22.11 2.50
C LYS A 220 -7.13 -21.60 3.46
N GLN A 221 -6.97 -22.28 4.59
CA GLN A 221 -5.92 -22.00 5.57
C GLN A 221 -4.52 -22.20 4.95
N ILE A 222 -4.36 -23.27 4.18
CA ILE A 222 -3.15 -23.62 3.44
C ILE A 222 -3.56 -23.78 1.98
N ASN A 223 -2.81 -23.17 1.07
CA ASN A 223 -3.04 -23.19 -0.36
C ASN A 223 -1.74 -23.54 -1.08
N THR A 224 -1.81 -24.44 -2.05
CA THR A 224 -0.64 -24.89 -2.80
C THR A 224 -0.78 -24.64 -4.30
N TRP A 225 0.34 -24.31 -4.92
CA TRP A 225 0.51 -24.24 -6.36
C TRP A 225 1.76 -25.02 -6.74
N HIS A 226 1.69 -25.73 -7.87
CA HIS A 226 2.79 -26.47 -8.45
C HIS A 226 2.95 -26.04 -9.91
N PHE A 227 4.20 -25.81 -10.31
CA PHE A 227 4.53 -25.39 -11.66
C PHE A 227 5.71 -26.19 -12.22
N ASP A 228 5.49 -26.81 -13.39
CA ASP A 228 6.53 -27.47 -14.19
C ASP A 228 7.29 -26.49 -15.10
N SER A 229 6.84 -25.24 -15.17
CA SER A 229 7.45 -24.15 -15.92
C SER A 229 7.24 -22.83 -15.20
N LEU A 230 8.07 -21.82 -15.46
CA LEU A 230 7.85 -20.47 -14.94
C LEU A 230 6.41 -19.99 -15.23
N PRO A 231 5.70 -19.43 -14.24
CA PRO A 231 4.42 -18.77 -14.47
C PRO A 231 4.54 -17.65 -15.51
N GLU A 232 3.44 -17.35 -16.22
CA GLU A 232 3.42 -16.26 -17.21
C GLU A 232 3.73 -14.90 -16.57
N ASP A 233 3.24 -14.68 -15.34
CA ASP A 233 3.53 -13.49 -14.57
C ASP A 233 4.94 -13.54 -13.96
N GLU A 234 5.66 -12.43 -14.12
CA GLU A 234 7.03 -12.25 -13.64
C GLU A 234 7.15 -12.06 -12.13
N PHE A 235 6.03 -11.91 -11.44
CA PHE A 235 5.99 -11.75 -10.00
C PHE A 235 4.78 -12.51 -9.46
N MET A 236 4.93 -13.05 -8.26
CA MET A 236 3.81 -13.47 -7.44
C MET A 236 3.28 -12.26 -6.67
N GLU A 237 1.96 -12.09 -6.66
CA GLU A 237 1.25 -11.10 -5.85
C GLU A 237 0.09 -11.75 -5.08
N LEU A 238 0.11 -11.58 -3.75
CA LEU A 238 -0.99 -11.96 -2.85
C LEU A 238 -1.65 -10.69 -2.33
N THR A 239 -2.87 -10.41 -2.78
CA THR A 239 -3.60 -9.17 -2.49
C THR A 239 -4.77 -9.41 -1.54
N TYR A 240 -4.81 -8.67 -0.45
CA TYR A 240 -5.92 -8.67 0.50
C TYR A 240 -6.51 -7.28 0.68
N LYS A 241 -7.84 -7.21 0.64
CA LYS A 241 -8.61 -6.01 1.00
C LYS A 241 -9.45 -6.31 2.24
N PRO A 242 -9.18 -5.67 3.39
CA PRO A 242 -10.01 -5.80 4.57
C PRO A 242 -11.46 -5.42 4.29
N GLU A 243 -12.39 -6.17 4.89
CA GLU A 243 -13.79 -5.78 4.88
C GLU A 243 -14.06 -4.70 5.95
N PRO A 244 -14.71 -3.59 5.58
CA PRO A 244 -15.13 -2.60 6.55
C PRO A 244 -16.20 -3.18 7.48
N ASN A 245 -16.19 -2.75 8.74
CA ASN A 245 -17.28 -3.04 9.67
C ASN A 245 -18.60 -2.40 9.19
N SER A 246 -19.74 -2.85 9.76
CA SER A 246 -21.07 -2.41 9.32
C SER A 246 -21.30 -0.90 9.42
N TYR A 247 -20.72 -0.23 10.43
CA TYR A 247 -20.84 1.22 10.57
C TYR A 247 -20.03 1.95 9.50
N ALA A 248 -18.80 1.49 9.24
CA ALA A 248 -17.96 2.00 8.17
C ALA A 248 -18.65 1.83 6.80
N LYS A 249 -19.29 0.67 6.53
CA LYS A 249 -20.06 0.44 5.29
C LYS A 249 -21.15 1.49 5.07
N ILE A 250 -21.89 1.86 6.12
CA ILE A 250 -22.92 2.90 6.04
C ILE A 250 -22.27 4.25 5.71
N LEU A 251 -21.25 4.66 6.47
CA LEU A 251 -20.61 5.96 6.25
C LEU A 251 -19.94 6.07 4.87
N LEU A 252 -19.32 4.99 4.39
CA LEU A 252 -18.72 4.92 3.06
C LEU A 252 -19.76 5.03 1.94
N THR A 253 -20.99 4.56 2.17
CA THR A 253 -22.09 4.66 1.21
C THR A 253 -22.55 6.11 1.03
N PHE A 254 -22.61 6.88 2.13
CA PHE A 254 -22.93 8.30 2.06
C PHE A 254 -21.75 9.14 1.57
N GLY A 255 -20.55 8.76 1.96
CA GLY A 255 -19.34 9.55 1.77
C GLY A 255 -19.39 10.91 2.51
N PRO A 256 -18.31 11.68 2.43
CA PRO A 256 -18.23 13.03 3.00
C PRO A 256 -19.37 13.95 2.55
N GLU A 257 -19.71 13.90 1.26
CA GLU A 257 -20.72 14.73 0.61
C GLU A 257 -22.13 14.41 1.14
N GLY A 258 -22.48 13.12 1.21
CA GLY A 258 -23.78 12.68 1.73
C GLY A 258 -23.95 12.99 3.21
N LEU A 259 -22.90 12.77 4.02
CA LEU A 259 -22.92 13.13 5.44
C LEU A 259 -23.09 14.65 5.62
N ALA A 260 -22.36 15.46 4.86
CA ALA A 260 -22.49 16.91 4.89
C ALA A 260 -23.88 17.40 4.45
N ALA A 261 -24.50 16.74 3.46
CA ALA A 261 -25.86 17.05 3.03
C ALA A 261 -26.89 16.78 4.14
N VAL A 262 -26.81 15.62 4.81
CA VAL A 262 -27.70 15.29 5.94
C VAL A 262 -27.54 16.29 7.08
N TYR A 263 -26.29 16.61 7.45
CA TYR A 263 -26.00 17.60 8.47
C TYR A 263 -26.48 19.01 8.06
N GLY A 264 -26.34 19.37 6.79
CA GLY A 264 -26.81 20.63 6.24
C GLY A 264 -28.33 20.78 6.26
N ILE A 265 -29.07 19.71 5.94
CA ILE A 265 -30.53 19.69 6.08
C ILE A 265 -30.94 19.92 7.53
N PHE A 266 -30.28 19.24 8.46
CA PHE A 266 -30.51 19.42 9.89
C PHE A 266 -30.29 20.88 10.33
N LEU A 267 -29.13 21.48 9.98
CA LEU A 267 -28.83 22.87 10.30
C LEU A 267 -29.79 23.86 9.63
N PHE A 268 -30.20 23.59 8.39
CA PHE A 268 -31.18 24.41 7.68
C PHE A 268 -32.55 24.41 8.41
N LEU A 269 -33.05 23.24 8.80
CA LEU A 269 -34.31 23.13 9.55
C LEU A 269 -34.22 23.82 10.93
N LEU A 270 -33.08 23.66 11.61
CA LEU A 270 -32.82 24.34 12.87
C LEU A 270 -32.83 25.87 12.69
N HIS A 271 -32.16 26.37 11.65
CA HIS A 271 -32.11 27.79 11.33
C HIS A 271 -33.51 28.35 11.01
N LEU A 272 -34.32 27.62 10.23
CA LEU A 272 -35.72 27.99 9.97
C LEU A 272 -36.56 28.07 11.25
N LYS A 273 -36.39 27.12 12.16
CA LYS A 273 -37.08 27.11 13.45
C LYS A 273 -36.71 28.36 14.26
N PHE A 274 -35.42 28.71 14.34
CA PHE A 274 -34.96 29.89 15.06
C PHE A 274 -35.44 31.21 14.44
N ILE A 275 -35.45 31.32 13.11
CA ILE A 275 -36.04 32.50 12.43
C ILE A 275 -37.51 32.63 12.81
N THR A 276 -38.27 31.55 12.73
CA THR A 276 -39.70 31.54 13.04
C THR A 276 -39.95 31.93 14.50
N CYS A 277 -39.20 31.37 15.44
CA CYS A 277 -39.28 31.71 16.87
C CYS A 277 -38.94 33.19 17.11
N TYR A 278 -37.84 33.68 16.53
CA TYR A 278 -37.45 35.09 16.67
C TYR A 278 -38.51 36.04 16.11
N ARG A 279 -39.08 35.71 14.94
CA ARG A 279 -40.11 36.52 14.29
C ARG A 279 -41.44 36.54 15.05
N LYS A 280 -41.79 35.48 15.79
CA LYS A 280 -42.96 35.50 16.67
C LYS A 280 -42.88 36.63 17.71
N SER A 281 -41.72 36.86 18.31
CA SER A 281 -41.52 37.89 19.33
C SER A 281 -41.07 39.26 18.76
N ASN A 282 -40.56 39.32 17.52
CA ASN A 282 -39.97 40.52 16.92
C ASN A 282 -40.53 40.81 15.51
N ARG A 283 -41.86 40.84 15.37
CA ARG A 283 -42.56 40.95 14.07
C ARG A 283 -42.23 42.25 13.31
N GLN A 284 -42.19 43.36 14.02
CA GLN A 284 -42.04 44.69 13.40
C GLN A 284 -40.60 45.03 13.02
N LYS A 285 -39.59 44.35 13.59
CA LYS A 285 -38.19 44.64 13.28
C LYS A 285 -37.88 44.43 11.80
N ARG A 286 -37.14 45.37 11.19
CA ARG A 286 -36.76 45.32 9.77
C ARG A 286 -35.87 44.10 9.50
N PHE A 287 -34.81 43.95 10.28
CA PHE A 287 -33.83 42.87 10.14
C PHE A 287 -33.94 41.83 11.25
N SER A 288 -33.64 40.58 10.90
CA SER A 288 -33.48 39.48 11.83
C SER A 288 -31.99 39.19 11.99
N TRP A 289 -31.44 39.45 13.17
CA TRP A 289 -30.04 39.11 13.46
C TRP A 289 -29.82 37.60 13.38
N VAL A 290 -30.86 36.80 13.64
CA VAL A 290 -30.84 35.33 13.48
C VAL A 290 -30.61 34.94 12.03
N VAL A 291 -31.25 35.62 11.08
CA VAL A 291 -31.00 35.39 9.64
C VAL A 291 -29.57 35.73 9.28
N ILE A 292 -29.07 36.90 9.72
CA ILE A 292 -27.71 37.35 9.42
C ILE A 292 -26.68 36.36 9.97
N LEU A 293 -26.74 36.04 11.27
CA LEU A 293 -25.79 35.12 11.88
C LEU A 293 -25.93 33.71 11.33
N GLY A 294 -27.15 33.19 11.21
CA GLY A 294 -27.37 31.85 10.68
C GLY A 294 -26.97 31.71 9.21
N SER A 295 -27.13 32.75 8.39
CA SER A 295 -26.66 32.76 7.00
C SER A 295 -25.14 32.70 6.88
N ILE A 296 -24.39 33.24 7.85
CA ILE A 296 -22.92 33.13 7.91
C ILE A 296 -22.49 31.77 8.45
N LEU A 297 -23.10 31.36 9.57
CA LEU A 297 -22.68 30.21 10.35
C LEU A 297 -23.08 28.88 9.73
N VAL A 298 -24.28 28.75 9.15
CA VAL A 298 -24.74 27.46 8.62
C VAL A 298 -23.85 26.96 7.47
N PRO A 299 -23.57 27.74 6.41
CA PRO A 299 -22.65 27.31 5.36
C PRO A 299 -21.24 26.99 5.90
N PHE A 300 -20.78 27.75 6.88
CA PHE A 300 -19.48 27.52 7.52
C PHE A 300 -19.45 26.17 8.23
N PHE A 301 -20.45 25.87 9.05
CA PHE A 301 -20.53 24.60 9.77
C PHE A 301 -20.75 23.40 8.85
N ILE A 302 -21.48 23.55 7.74
CA ILE A 302 -21.63 22.49 6.73
C ILE A 302 -20.26 22.14 6.13
N LEU A 303 -19.49 23.15 5.70
CA LEU A 303 -18.17 22.91 5.12
C LEU A 303 -17.16 22.39 6.15
N LEU A 304 -17.24 22.87 7.40
CA LEU A 304 -16.42 22.39 8.49
C LEU A 304 -16.71 20.89 8.75
N PHE A 305 -17.99 20.52 8.81
CA PHE A 305 -18.39 19.13 8.98
C PHE A 305 -17.98 18.27 7.79
N PHE A 306 -18.10 18.76 6.56
CA PHE A 306 -17.61 18.07 5.37
C PHE A 306 -16.13 17.70 5.49
N ILE A 307 -15.26 18.62 5.95
CA ILE A 307 -13.84 18.30 6.15
C ILE A 307 -13.64 17.27 7.26
N TYR A 308 -14.30 17.43 8.40
CA TYR A 308 -14.17 16.47 9.50
C TYR A 308 -14.78 15.10 9.19
N SER A 309 -15.73 15.03 8.24
CA SER A 309 -16.36 13.78 7.86
C SER A 309 -15.35 12.76 7.30
N TYR A 310 -14.26 13.22 6.66
CA TYR A 310 -13.16 12.33 6.25
C TYR A 310 -12.53 11.62 7.46
N SER A 311 -12.14 12.39 8.48
CA SER A 311 -11.56 11.83 9.71
C SER A 311 -12.56 10.97 10.50
N ILE A 312 -13.85 11.30 10.47
CA ILE A 312 -14.90 10.48 11.09
C ILE A 312 -14.99 9.12 10.38
N ILE A 313 -14.97 9.10 9.05
CA ILE A 313 -14.99 7.85 8.28
C ILE A 313 -13.73 7.02 8.59
N ASP A 314 -12.54 7.63 8.54
CA ASP A 314 -11.28 6.94 8.86
C ASP A 314 -11.28 6.36 10.28
N PHE A 315 -11.76 7.13 11.26
CA PHE A 315 -11.87 6.69 12.65
C PHE A 315 -12.77 5.47 12.79
N VAL A 316 -13.90 5.43 12.07
CA VAL A 316 -14.83 4.30 12.11
C VAL A 316 -14.31 3.09 11.34
N ILE A 317 -13.53 3.27 10.27
CA ILE A 317 -12.81 2.17 9.59
C ILE A 317 -11.75 1.59 10.54
N GLY A 318 -11.04 2.44 11.27
CA GLY A 318 -10.04 2.03 12.26
C GLY A 318 -8.66 1.81 11.64
N LYS A 319 -8.00 0.71 12.02
CA LYS A 319 -6.58 0.45 11.69
C LYS A 319 -6.29 0.32 10.19
N ASP A 320 -7.29 -0.07 9.41
CA ASP A 320 -7.16 -0.30 7.97
C ASP A 320 -7.53 0.94 7.12
N ALA A 321 -7.85 2.06 7.77
CA ALA A 321 -8.13 3.33 7.10
C ALA A 321 -6.88 3.82 6.35
N SER A 322 -7.09 4.36 5.14
CA SER A 322 -5.98 4.87 4.34
C SER A 322 -5.37 6.16 4.92
N GLN A 323 -6.20 6.99 5.56
CA GLN A 323 -5.85 8.31 6.11
C GLN A 323 -5.22 9.27 5.09
N ARG A 324 -5.32 8.97 3.79
CA ARG A 324 -4.73 9.74 2.69
C ARG A 324 -5.79 10.45 1.88
N HIS A 325 -6.77 10.99 2.58
CA HIS A 325 -7.88 11.73 2.02
C HIS A 325 -8.02 13.07 2.75
N GLY A 326 -8.84 13.97 2.20
CA GLY A 326 -9.16 15.24 2.83
C GLY A 326 -8.66 16.44 2.04
N TYR A 327 -9.47 17.49 2.08
CA TYR A 327 -9.27 18.68 1.26
C TYR A 327 -9.60 19.94 2.06
N ILE A 328 -8.75 20.24 3.04
CA ILE A 328 -8.96 21.38 3.94
C ILE A 328 -9.04 22.70 3.16
N ALA A 329 -8.32 22.81 2.05
CA ALA A 329 -8.34 23.98 1.16
C ALA A 329 -9.72 24.26 0.52
N LEU A 330 -10.63 23.28 0.46
CA LEU A 330 -11.95 23.45 -0.15
C LEU A 330 -12.84 24.42 0.61
N ILE A 331 -12.64 24.63 1.93
CA ILE A 331 -13.36 25.69 2.66
C ILE A 331 -13.13 27.06 2.02
N ILE A 332 -11.88 27.37 1.67
CA ILE A 332 -11.51 28.70 1.15
C ILE A 332 -12.16 28.96 -0.20
N ILE A 333 -12.33 27.90 -1.00
CA ILE A 333 -12.92 27.98 -2.34
C ILE A 333 -14.46 27.97 -2.28
N PHE A 334 -15.06 27.05 -1.54
CA PHE A 334 -16.51 26.87 -1.56
C PHE A 334 -17.27 27.82 -0.65
N TYR A 335 -16.68 28.27 0.47
CA TYR A 335 -17.37 29.20 1.37
C TYR A 335 -17.82 30.51 0.70
N PRO A 336 -16.96 31.24 -0.05
CA PRO A 336 -17.38 32.46 -0.73
C PRO A 336 -18.42 32.22 -1.83
N ILE A 337 -18.55 30.99 -2.32
CA ILE A 337 -19.55 30.60 -3.33
C ILE A 337 -20.89 30.28 -2.65
N ILE A 338 -20.90 29.39 -1.66
CA ILE A 338 -22.13 28.90 -1.01
C ILE A 338 -22.80 29.99 -0.18
N LEU A 339 -22.01 30.84 0.50
CA LEU A 339 -22.51 31.85 1.42
C LEU A 339 -23.53 32.82 0.76
N PRO A 340 -23.23 33.48 -0.39
CA PRO A 340 -24.19 34.36 -1.06
C PRO A 340 -25.50 33.66 -1.44
N PHE A 341 -25.43 32.44 -2.00
CA PHE A 341 -26.63 31.70 -2.38
C PHE A 341 -27.51 31.38 -1.17
N TYR A 342 -26.90 30.87 -0.11
CA TYR A 342 -27.63 30.55 1.13
C TYR A 342 -28.21 31.81 1.78
N TRP A 343 -27.47 32.93 1.77
CA TRP A 343 -27.94 34.20 2.30
C TRP A 343 -29.19 34.70 1.59
N VAL A 344 -29.18 34.73 0.25
CA VAL A 344 -30.32 35.18 -0.55
C VAL A 344 -31.54 34.30 -0.28
N LEU A 345 -31.35 32.98 -0.25
CA LEU A 345 -32.42 32.03 0.05
C LEU A 345 -33.06 32.32 1.42
N MET A 346 -32.25 32.44 2.48
CA MET A 346 -32.76 32.67 3.83
C MET A 346 -33.43 34.03 3.98
N TRP A 347 -32.93 35.06 3.30
CA TRP A 347 -33.55 36.38 3.27
C TRP A 347 -34.94 36.35 2.63
N LEU A 348 -35.10 35.64 1.51
CA LEU A 348 -36.40 35.46 0.85
C LEU A 348 -37.39 34.69 1.73
N ILE A 349 -36.93 33.64 2.41
CA ILE A 349 -37.75 32.86 3.34
C ILE A 349 -38.20 33.72 4.53
N ASP A 350 -37.30 34.47 5.15
CA ASP A 350 -37.62 35.38 6.26
C ASP A 350 -38.65 36.44 5.85
N LYS A 351 -38.52 37.01 4.64
CA LYS A 351 -39.50 37.96 4.08
C LYS A 351 -40.88 37.33 3.96
N ARG A 352 -40.97 36.08 3.47
CA ARG A 352 -42.24 35.34 3.36
C ARG A 352 -42.85 35.03 4.73
N ILE A 353 -42.03 34.59 5.69
CA ILE A 353 -42.48 34.30 7.06
C ILE A 353 -43.04 35.58 7.72
N LYS A 354 -42.30 36.69 7.63
CA LYS A 354 -42.74 37.99 8.16
C LYS A 354 -44.05 38.44 7.53
N TYR A 355 -44.18 38.37 6.21
CA TYR A 355 -45.39 38.75 5.50
C TYR A 355 -46.62 37.96 5.97
N LYS A 356 -46.51 36.63 6.04
CA LYS A 356 -47.59 35.76 6.54
C LYS A 356 -48.01 36.09 7.97
N MET A 357 -47.05 36.33 8.87
CA MET A 357 -47.34 36.63 10.28
C MET A 357 -48.03 37.99 10.47
N LEU A 358 -47.73 38.98 9.62
CA LEU A 358 -48.40 40.29 9.68
C LEU A 358 -49.84 40.22 9.14
N HIS A 359 -50.08 39.51 8.04
CA HIS A 359 -51.42 39.40 7.42
C HIS A 359 -52.36 38.42 8.13
N GLN A 360 -51.84 37.53 8.98
CA GLN A 360 -52.67 36.69 9.87
C GLN A 360 -53.24 37.46 11.08
N GLN A 361 -52.84 38.71 11.33
CA GLN A 361 -53.45 39.57 12.36
C GLN A 361 -54.54 40.49 11.81
N GLU A 362 -54.66 40.63 10.48
CA GLU A 362 -55.64 41.50 9.81
C GLU A 362 -56.94 40.75 9.46
N LYS A 363 -57.01 39.45 9.78
CA LYS A 363 -58.21 38.61 9.78
C LYS A 363 -58.47 38.17 11.21
#